data_AF-A0A918GJ82-F1
#
_entry.id   AF-A0A918GJ82-F1
#
_cell.length_a   1.000
_cell.length_b   1.000
_cell.length_c   1.000
_cell.angle_alpha   90.00
_cell.angle_beta   90.00
_cell.angle_gamma   90.00
#
_symmetry.space_group_name_H-M   'P 1'
#
loop_
_entity.id
_entity.type
_entity.pdbx_description
1 polymer ?
#
loop_
_entity_poly.entity_id
_entity_poly.type
_entity_poly.pdbx_seq_one_letter_code
_entity_poly.pdbx_strand_id
1 'polypeptide(L)'
;MPRRTGRTPLAGLLLAALLALAGAACTEPGAPAARDCPDGAPECRARTSPAPSDTAPSDTAPSHPTATASATAGIPPAAPPATPAPGGSRTSAAPGGACASPAACGFPDARTTGHRTALEPHDTGYLAIRENGTVIRGWDITGSLDIYADDVTVIDSRITSDNWWGINLRPGHKGLRVLHSTITAVPGEGPDNGGVDYAVSNMGGGSIEVGWCDVSVFGDALSMGQGHLHDNYVHDLVPFVNLGGEWQHTNAVISGGGNTGHLVIRHNTLLNPTGLKQGASGSIGLFADTGVVRNVTVDRNWIAGGAYALYGGAEGATHIEVTDNVFSTQYHPASGGYGVVAHWNADGAGNVWRNNRMSDGRPVHPEPAA
;
A
#
# COMPACT_ATOMS: atom_id res chain seq x y z
N MET A 1 13.92 47.38 50.76
CA MET A 1 14.08 48.59 49.92
C MET A 1 14.67 48.16 48.57
N PRO A 2 14.38 48.79 47.42
CA PRO A 2 13.14 48.65 46.64
C PRO A 2 13.37 48.27 45.14
N ARG A 3 12.26 47.87 44.49
CA ARG A 3 11.88 47.97 43.05
C ARG A 3 12.95 47.82 41.94
N ARG A 4 12.68 46.88 41.01
CA ARG A 4 12.28 47.23 39.62
C ARG A 4 11.70 46.03 38.85
N THR A 5 10.63 46.34 38.13
CA THR A 5 9.87 45.58 37.14
C THR A 5 10.62 45.43 35.81
N GLY A 6 10.35 44.36 35.06
CA GLY A 6 10.68 44.24 33.63
C GLY A 6 9.92 43.08 32.97
N ARG A 7 9.15 43.40 31.93
CA ARG A 7 8.21 42.54 31.17
C ARG A 7 8.92 41.67 30.12
N THR A 8 8.23 40.60 29.71
CA THR A 8 8.43 39.65 28.59
C THR A 8 8.49 40.32 27.18
N PRO A 9 8.93 39.64 26.10
CA PRO A 9 8.01 38.83 25.28
C PRO A 9 8.58 37.56 24.59
N LEU A 10 7.63 36.81 24.03
CA LEU A 10 7.72 35.57 23.26
C LEU A 10 8.62 35.65 22.01
N ALA A 11 9.27 34.53 21.69
CA ALA A 11 9.73 34.20 20.35
C ALA A 11 9.58 32.68 20.13
N GLY A 12 8.51 32.27 19.45
CA GLY A 12 8.29 30.92 18.94
C GLY A 12 8.03 31.01 17.44
N LEU A 13 9.02 30.59 16.65
CA LEU A 13 8.97 30.42 15.19
C LEU A 13 7.91 29.36 14.85
N LEU A 14 6.91 29.57 13.99
CA LEU A 14 6.93 29.79 12.53
C LEU A 14 7.80 28.79 11.76
N LEU A 15 7.25 27.60 11.49
CA LEU A 15 7.51 26.87 10.26
C LEU A 15 6.34 25.89 9.94
N ALA A 16 5.25 26.43 9.42
CA ALA A 16 4.24 25.66 8.72
C ALA A 16 3.60 26.56 7.64
N ALA A 17 3.32 25.97 6.49
CA ALA A 17 2.66 26.54 5.30
C ALA A 17 3.55 27.33 4.31
N LEU A 18 3.85 26.66 3.19
CA LEU A 18 4.01 27.16 1.81
C LEU A 18 4.08 25.87 0.96
N LEU A 19 3.25 25.60 -0.04
CA LEU A 19 2.82 26.47 -1.13
C LEU A 19 1.38 26.19 -1.58
N ALA A 20 0.58 27.27 -1.68
CA ALA A 20 -0.44 27.40 -2.70
C ALA A 20 -0.55 28.87 -3.14
N LEU A 21 -0.52 29.06 -4.46
CA LEU A 21 -1.04 30.18 -5.27
C LEU A 21 -0.27 31.51 -5.30
N ALA A 22 0.18 31.90 -6.51
CA ALA A 22 -0.02 33.26 -7.02
C ALA A 22 0.19 33.32 -8.54
N GLY A 23 -0.73 33.97 -9.24
CA GLY A 23 -0.60 34.32 -10.65
C GLY A 23 -1.78 35.14 -11.16
N ALA A 24 -1.93 36.37 -10.66
CA ALA A 24 -2.81 37.38 -11.27
C ALA A 24 -2.15 38.76 -11.19
N ALA A 25 -1.96 39.41 -12.35
CA ALA A 25 -2.36 40.79 -12.65
C ALA A 25 -1.68 41.29 -13.94
N CYS A 26 -2.47 41.92 -14.84
CA CYS A 26 -2.27 43.29 -15.36
C CYS A 26 -3.34 43.63 -16.43
N THR A 27 -3.90 44.84 -16.31
CA THR A 27 -5.00 45.48 -17.07
C THR A 27 -4.48 46.42 -18.17
N GLU A 28 -5.30 46.70 -19.21
CA GLU A 28 -5.60 48.03 -19.84
C GLU A 28 -6.38 47.89 -21.21
N PRO A 29 -7.04 48.95 -21.75
CA PRO A 29 -8.46 48.91 -22.19
C PRO A 29 -8.77 49.15 -23.70
N GLY A 30 -10.03 48.92 -24.13
CA GLY A 30 -10.63 49.49 -25.36
C GLY A 30 -11.77 48.66 -26.01
N ALA A 31 -13.00 49.18 -26.03
CA ALA A 31 -14.26 48.57 -26.53
C ALA A 31 -14.44 48.65 -28.09
N PRO A 32 -15.47 48.07 -28.78
CA PRO A 32 -16.91 48.19 -28.47
C PRO A 32 -17.77 46.91 -28.60
N ALA A 33 -19.03 47.05 -28.17
CA ALA A 33 -20.05 46.03 -27.92
C ALA A 33 -20.69 45.38 -29.16
N ALA A 34 -21.13 44.12 -29.00
CA ALA A 34 -22.38 43.60 -29.56
C ALA A 34 -22.80 42.24 -28.97
N ARG A 35 -24.00 42.25 -28.36
CA ARG A 35 -25.07 41.21 -28.37
C ARG A 35 -24.96 40.02 -27.40
N ASP A 36 -25.62 40.22 -26.25
CA ASP A 36 -26.57 39.34 -25.55
C ASP A 36 -26.42 37.82 -25.75
N CYS A 37 -25.87 37.15 -24.74
CA CYS A 37 -26.14 35.75 -24.41
C CYS A 37 -26.63 35.70 -22.95
N PRO A 38 -27.74 35.00 -22.65
CA PRO A 38 -28.22 34.83 -21.28
C PRO A 38 -27.32 33.88 -20.47
N ASP A 39 -27.22 34.19 -19.18
CA ASP A 39 -26.34 33.57 -18.17
C ASP A 39 -26.65 32.08 -17.92
N GLY A 40 -25.60 31.25 -17.79
CA GLY A 40 -25.72 29.98 -17.05
C GLY A 40 -24.96 28.73 -17.54
N ALA A 41 -24.15 28.78 -18.60
CA ALA A 41 -23.39 27.62 -19.08
C ALA A 41 -21.92 27.96 -19.38
N PRO A 42 -20.92 27.25 -18.84
CA PRO A 42 -19.57 27.33 -19.36
C PRO A 42 -19.48 26.46 -20.63
N GLU A 43 -19.65 27.08 -21.79
CA GLU A 43 -19.43 26.44 -23.08
C GLU A 43 -18.09 26.84 -23.73
N CYS A 44 -17.54 25.87 -24.46
CA CYS A 44 -16.89 26.05 -25.75
C CYS A 44 -15.68 26.99 -25.85
N ARG A 45 -14.48 26.38 -25.86
CA ARG A 45 -13.42 26.85 -26.77
C ARG A 45 -12.89 25.72 -27.65
N ALA A 46 -12.82 26.06 -28.92
CA ALA A 46 -12.45 25.24 -30.06
C ALA A 46 -11.02 24.69 -29.96
N ARG A 47 -10.87 23.42 -30.37
CA ARG A 47 -9.58 22.73 -30.55
C ARG A 47 -8.90 23.23 -31.82
N THR A 48 -7.65 23.66 -31.71
CA THR A 48 -6.73 23.78 -32.84
C THR A 48 -5.74 22.60 -32.79
N SER A 49 -5.75 21.80 -33.85
CA SER A 49 -4.92 20.61 -34.05
C SER A 49 -3.63 20.96 -34.80
N PRO A 50 -2.48 20.34 -34.48
CA PRO A 50 -1.39 20.20 -35.45
C PRO A 50 -1.30 18.74 -35.97
N ALA A 51 -0.96 18.63 -37.26
CA ALA A 51 -0.82 17.38 -38.02
C ALA A 51 0.48 16.62 -37.72
N PRO A 52 0.55 15.29 -37.97
CA PRO A 52 1.80 14.54 -37.92
C PRO A 52 2.59 14.68 -39.24
N SER A 53 3.92 14.76 -39.14
CA SER A 53 4.83 14.72 -40.29
C SER A 53 5.51 13.35 -40.37
N ASP A 54 5.28 12.67 -41.49
CA ASP A 54 5.97 11.46 -41.93
C ASP A 54 7.40 11.79 -42.40
N THR A 55 8.40 11.07 -41.89
CA THR A 55 9.65 10.81 -42.64
C THR A 55 10.33 9.52 -42.19
N ALA A 56 10.30 8.49 -43.04
CA ALA A 56 11.33 7.44 -43.12
C ALA A 56 12.34 7.83 -44.22
N PRO A 57 13.61 7.37 -44.17
CA PRO A 57 13.94 6.19 -44.99
C PRO A 57 15.11 5.28 -44.52
N SER A 58 15.04 4.04 -45.03
CA SER A 58 16.06 3.10 -45.57
C SER A 58 17.31 2.64 -44.81
N ASP A 59 17.34 1.31 -44.60
CA ASP A 59 18.35 0.30 -44.95
C ASP A 59 19.83 0.70 -45.09
N THR A 60 20.70 0.05 -44.29
CA THR A 60 21.92 -0.61 -44.82
C THR A 60 22.44 -1.68 -43.83
N ALA A 61 22.52 -2.93 -44.27
CA ALA A 61 23.30 -4.00 -43.64
C ALA A 61 24.77 -3.96 -44.11
N PRO A 62 25.74 -4.48 -43.33
CA PRO A 62 26.54 -5.55 -43.92
C PRO A 62 27.07 -6.65 -42.95
N SER A 63 27.00 -7.88 -43.47
CA SER A 63 27.95 -9.02 -43.42
C SER A 63 28.65 -9.49 -42.13
N HIS A 64 28.44 -10.79 -41.88
CA HIS A 64 29.22 -11.77 -41.09
C HIS A 64 30.74 -11.71 -41.21
N PRO A 65 31.43 -12.29 -40.20
CA PRO A 65 32.38 -13.36 -40.52
C PRO A 65 32.14 -14.67 -39.74
N THR A 66 32.65 -15.74 -40.36
CA THR A 66 32.44 -17.15 -40.07
C THR A 66 33.53 -17.74 -39.15
N ALA A 67 33.08 -18.56 -38.21
CA ALA A 67 33.67 -19.74 -37.54
C ALA A 67 35.12 -19.77 -37.03
N THR A 68 35.29 -20.29 -35.81
CA THR A 68 36.30 -21.34 -35.52
C THR A 68 35.72 -22.31 -34.49
N ALA A 69 35.58 -23.57 -34.91
CA ALA A 69 35.21 -24.69 -34.05
C ALA A 69 36.44 -25.18 -33.29
N SER A 70 36.31 -25.42 -31.98
CA SER A 70 37.29 -26.16 -31.20
C SER A 70 36.59 -27.38 -30.61
N ALA A 71 37.09 -28.56 -30.97
CA ALA A 71 36.61 -29.86 -30.51
C ALA A 71 37.23 -30.18 -29.15
N THR A 72 36.41 -30.59 -28.18
CA THR A 72 36.89 -31.25 -26.96
C THR A 72 36.03 -32.47 -26.67
N ALA A 73 36.72 -33.58 -26.41
CA ALA A 73 36.19 -34.93 -26.30
C ALA A 73 35.44 -35.20 -24.99
N GLY A 74 34.40 -36.02 -25.10
CA GLY A 74 34.13 -37.18 -24.22
C GLY A 74 33.73 -36.94 -22.76
N ILE A 75 32.42 -36.94 -22.48
CA ILE A 75 31.87 -37.32 -21.17
C ILE A 75 30.74 -38.35 -21.43
N PRO A 76 30.75 -39.53 -20.76
CA PRO A 76 29.68 -40.53 -20.90
C PRO A 76 28.34 -40.02 -20.31
N PRO A 77 27.18 -40.44 -20.84
CA PRO A 77 25.89 -39.93 -20.41
C PRO A 77 25.55 -40.40 -18.99
N ALA A 78 25.25 -39.45 -18.11
CA ALA A 78 24.70 -39.70 -16.80
C ALA A 78 23.26 -40.27 -16.91
N ALA A 79 22.94 -41.21 -16.02
CA ALA A 79 21.61 -41.82 -15.91
C ALA A 79 20.53 -40.75 -15.64
N PRO A 80 19.31 -40.91 -16.20
CA PRO A 80 18.24 -39.95 -16.00
C PRO A 80 17.84 -39.86 -14.52
N PRO A 81 17.58 -38.66 -13.97
CA PRO A 81 17.14 -38.51 -12.60
C PRO A 81 15.75 -39.12 -12.44
N ALA A 82 15.57 -39.87 -11.35
CA ALA A 82 14.30 -40.47 -10.98
C ALA A 82 13.22 -39.39 -10.83
N THR A 83 12.10 -39.58 -11.53
CA THR A 83 10.89 -38.78 -11.39
C THR A 83 10.42 -38.82 -9.93
N PRO A 84 10.31 -37.68 -9.23
CA PRO A 84 9.68 -37.66 -7.91
C PRO A 84 8.21 -38.06 -8.07
N ALA A 85 7.76 -39.00 -7.24
CA ALA A 85 6.35 -39.37 -7.14
C ALA A 85 5.49 -38.11 -6.90
N PRO A 86 4.27 -38.02 -7.46
CA PRO A 86 3.40 -36.87 -7.23
C PRO A 86 3.08 -36.78 -5.74
N GLY A 87 3.68 -35.78 -5.08
CA GLY A 87 3.33 -35.39 -3.72
C GLY A 87 1.85 -35.06 -3.66
N GLY A 88 1.19 -35.58 -2.63
CA GLY A 88 -0.26 -35.52 -2.44
C GLY A 88 -0.82 -34.15 -2.77
N SER A 89 -1.73 -34.13 -3.75
CA SER A 89 -2.61 -33.00 -4.04
C SER A 89 -3.29 -32.62 -2.73
N ARG A 90 -2.90 -31.48 -2.14
CA ARG A 90 -3.74 -30.81 -1.15
C ARG A 90 -5.00 -30.42 -1.91
N THR A 91 -6.08 -31.15 -1.65
CA THR A 91 -7.42 -30.82 -2.10
C THR A 91 -7.67 -29.34 -1.82
N SER A 92 -7.73 -28.51 -2.86
CA SER A 92 -8.21 -27.15 -2.72
C SER A 92 -9.67 -27.27 -2.31
N ALA A 93 -10.00 -26.81 -1.11
CA ALA A 93 -11.38 -26.76 -0.67
C ALA A 93 -12.17 -25.93 -1.69
N ALA A 94 -13.36 -26.41 -2.07
CA ALA A 94 -14.25 -25.66 -2.95
C ALA A 94 -14.49 -24.24 -2.41
N PRO A 95 -14.47 -23.20 -3.25
CA PRO A 95 -14.76 -21.84 -2.80
C PRO A 95 -16.27 -21.76 -2.50
N GLY A 96 -16.65 -21.71 -1.23
CA GLY A 96 -18.06 -21.54 -0.84
C GLY A 96 -18.46 -22.08 0.53
N GLY A 97 -17.59 -22.83 1.21
CA GLY A 97 -17.86 -23.29 2.58
C GLY A 97 -17.69 -22.18 3.62
N ALA A 98 -18.38 -22.33 4.76
CA ALA A 98 -18.10 -21.56 5.97
C ALA A 98 -16.64 -21.78 6.41
N CYS A 99 -15.99 -20.70 6.84
CA CYS A 99 -14.62 -20.63 7.28
C CYS A 99 -14.56 -20.23 8.75
N ALA A 100 -14.04 -21.12 9.61
CA ALA A 100 -13.96 -20.86 11.05
C ALA A 100 -12.78 -19.93 11.44
N SER A 101 -11.72 -19.87 10.63
CA SER A 101 -10.54 -19.04 10.87
C SER A 101 -9.75 -18.83 9.57
N PRO A 102 -8.82 -17.85 9.50
CA PRO A 102 -7.96 -17.66 8.34
C PRO A 102 -7.20 -18.95 7.98
N ALA A 103 -6.51 -19.54 8.96
CA ALA A 103 -5.71 -20.75 8.78
C ALA A 103 -6.53 -21.95 8.29
N ALA A 104 -7.74 -22.14 8.82
CA ALA A 104 -8.63 -23.23 8.41
C ALA A 104 -9.08 -23.09 6.94
N CYS A 105 -9.03 -21.88 6.39
CA CYS A 105 -9.34 -21.60 4.98
C CYS A 105 -8.10 -21.31 4.13
N GLY A 106 -6.92 -21.66 4.64
CA GLY A 106 -5.66 -21.57 3.90
C GLY A 106 -5.18 -20.14 3.66
N PHE A 107 -5.66 -19.17 4.44
CA PHE A 107 -5.12 -17.81 4.45
C PHE A 107 -3.92 -17.72 5.41
N PRO A 108 -3.04 -16.73 5.20
CA PRO A 108 -1.87 -16.54 6.06
C PRO A 108 -2.24 -16.35 7.53
N ASP A 109 -1.42 -16.93 8.40
CA ASP A 109 -1.39 -16.73 9.84
C ASP A 109 0.08 -16.72 10.32
N ALA A 110 0.28 -16.48 11.62
CA ALA A 110 1.59 -16.46 12.28
C ALA A 110 2.46 -17.72 12.06
N ARG A 111 1.91 -18.85 11.60
CA ARG A 111 2.68 -20.07 11.31
C ARG A 111 3.21 -20.09 9.87
N THR A 112 2.65 -19.27 9.00
CA THR A 112 2.95 -19.22 7.56
C THR A 112 3.66 -17.93 7.13
N THR A 113 3.71 -16.95 8.03
CA THR A 113 4.31 -15.63 7.80
C THR A 113 5.48 -15.36 8.72
N GLY A 114 6.21 -14.28 8.43
CA GLY A 114 7.35 -13.83 9.22
C GLY A 114 8.68 -14.45 8.78
N HIS A 115 9.70 -14.22 9.59
CA HIS A 115 11.05 -14.74 9.36
C HIS A 115 11.10 -16.26 9.52
N ARG A 116 11.93 -16.92 8.69
CA ARG A 116 12.02 -18.38 8.64
C ARG A 116 13.35 -18.94 9.15
N THR A 117 14.31 -18.06 9.40
CA THR A 117 15.68 -18.42 9.77
C THR A 117 16.04 -17.83 11.13
N ALA A 118 17.13 -18.34 11.73
CA ALA A 118 17.72 -17.66 12.88
C ALA A 118 18.12 -16.23 12.50
N LEU A 119 18.05 -15.33 13.48
CA LEU A 119 18.33 -13.92 13.30
C LEU A 119 19.56 -13.49 14.10
N GLU A 120 20.30 -12.54 13.56
CA GLU A 120 21.43 -11.87 14.22
C GLU A 120 20.96 -10.51 14.78
N PRO A 121 21.21 -10.18 16.05
CA PRO A 121 20.80 -8.89 16.61
C PRO A 121 21.52 -7.71 15.96
N HIS A 122 20.75 -6.67 15.59
CA HIS A 122 21.24 -5.39 15.09
C HIS A 122 20.49 -4.25 15.77
N ASP A 123 21.16 -3.56 16.71
CA ASP A 123 20.64 -2.31 17.26
C ASP A 123 21.05 -1.16 16.33
N THR A 124 20.14 -0.75 15.45
CA THR A 124 20.43 0.21 14.40
C THR A 124 19.97 1.62 14.74
N GLY A 125 19.05 1.76 15.68
CA GLY A 125 18.23 2.97 15.79
C GLY A 125 17.63 3.31 14.42
N TYR A 126 17.81 4.54 13.96
CA TYR A 126 17.43 4.94 12.61
C TYR A 126 18.55 4.64 11.59
N LEU A 127 18.33 3.68 10.68
CA LEU A 127 19.28 3.30 9.64
C LEU A 127 18.83 3.77 8.26
N ALA A 128 19.62 4.65 7.66
CA ALA A 128 19.38 5.15 6.31
C ALA A 128 20.18 4.35 5.27
N ILE A 129 19.48 3.63 4.39
CA ILE A 129 20.05 2.81 3.32
C ILE A 129 20.19 3.65 2.04
N ARG A 130 21.41 3.75 1.50
CA ARG A 130 21.73 4.61 0.34
C ARG A 130 22.35 3.88 -0.84
N GLU A 131 22.63 2.59 -0.68
CA GLU A 131 23.25 1.78 -1.72
C GLU A 131 22.19 0.96 -2.45
N ASN A 132 22.11 1.12 -3.78
CA ASN A 132 21.19 0.37 -4.62
C ASN A 132 21.49 -1.13 -4.56
N GLY A 133 20.45 -1.96 -4.58
CA GLY A 133 20.60 -3.41 -4.52
C GLY A 133 21.03 -3.95 -3.16
N THR A 134 21.02 -3.13 -2.11
CA THR A 134 21.30 -3.59 -0.73
C THR A 134 20.38 -4.74 -0.36
N VAL A 135 20.94 -5.80 0.23
CA VAL A 135 20.17 -6.93 0.77
C VAL A 135 20.39 -7.01 2.27
N ILE A 136 19.31 -6.82 3.04
CA ILE A 136 19.26 -7.05 4.49
C ILE A 136 18.61 -8.41 4.71
N ARG A 137 19.34 -9.34 5.32
CA ARG A 137 18.89 -10.72 5.50
C ARG A 137 19.27 -11.27 6.86
N GLY A 138 18.30 -11.90 7.54
CA GLY A 138 18.58 -12.60 8.80
C GLY A 138 18.87 -11.67 9.96
N TRP A 139 18.42 -10.41 9.91
CA TRP A 139 18.67 -9.44 10.97
C TRP A 139 17.48 -9.38 11.93
N ASP A 140 17.74 -9.28 13.24
CA ASP A 140 16.78 -8.85 14.26
C ASP A 140 17.09 -7.39 14.61
N ILE A 141 16.37 -6.48 13.96
CA ILE A 141 16.62 -5.05 13.99
C ILE A 141 15.80 -4.42 15.13
N THR A 142 16.48 -3.78 16.07
CA THR A 142 15.89 -2.78 16.96
C THR A 142 16.09 -1.41 16.31
N GLY A 143 14.99 -0.78 15.90
CA GLY A 143 15.01 0.48 15.16
C GLY A 143 14.22 0.41 13.85
N SER A 144 14.60 1.24 12.88
CA SER A 144 13.89 1.41 11.60
C SER A 144 14.81 1.55 10.40
N LEU A 145 14.27 1.26 9.22
CA LEU A 145 14.95 1.37 7.94
C LEU A 145 14.34 2.51 7.11
N ASP A 146 15.16 3.45 6.65
CA ASP A 146 14.74 4.52 5.74
C ASP A 146 15.55 4.47 4.46
N ILE A 147 14.87 4.23 3.35
CA ILE A 147 15.46 3.73 2.11
C ILE A 147 15.52 4.85 1.09
N TYR A 148 16.74 5.26 0.78
CA TYR A 148 17.13 6.25 -0.23
C TYR A 148 17.88 5.56 -1.40
N ALA A 149 17.44 4.36 -1.77
CA ALA A 149 18.10 3.51 -2.75
C ALA A 149 17.09 2.66 -3.53
N ASP A 150 17.44 2.31 -4.76
CA ASP A 150 16.67 1.41 -5.60
C ASP A 150 16.96 -0.06 -5.29
N ASP A 151 15.99 -0.93 -5.56
CA ASP A 151 16.14 -2.39 -5.58
C ASP A 151 16.63 -3.01 -4.26
N VAL A 152 16.32 -2.36 -3.13
CA VAL A 152 16.63 -2.89 -1.79
C VAL A 152 15.74 -4.07 -1.45
N THR A 153 16.33 -5.14 -0.90
CA THR A 153 15.59 -6.31 -0.42
C THR A 153 15.80 -6.48 1.08
N VAL A 154 14.71 -6.53 1.85
CA VAL A 154 14.69 -6.94 3.25
C VAL A 154 14.01 -8.31 3.30
N ILE A 155 14.73 -9.34 3.74
CA ILE A 155 14.22 -10.72 3.69
C ILE A 155 14.61 -11.54 4.92
N ASP A 156 13.73 -12.42 5.39
CA ASP A 156 13.99 -13.31 6.52
C ASP A 156 14.51 -12.52 7.74
N SER A 157 13.96 -11.33 8.00
CA SER A 157 14.40 -10.41 9.05
C SER A 157 13.27 -10.08 10.02
N ARG A 158 13.61 -9.56 11.18
CA ARG A 158 12.67 -8.94 12.13
C ARG A 158 13.02 -7.47 12.30
N ILE A 159 12.00 -6.62 12.39
CA ILE A 159 12.11 -5.21 12.71
C ILE A 159 11.21 -4.94 13.91
N THR A 160 11.77 -4.34 14.96
CA THR A 160 11.05 -3.82 16.14
C THR A 160 11.31 -2.32 16.21
N SER A 161 10.34 -1.52 15.76
CA SER A 161 10.49 -0.08 15.60
C SER A 161 9.87 0.72 16.75
N ASP A 162 10.53 1.81 17.11
CA ASP A 162 10.07 2.89 17.99
C ASP A 162 10.06 4.25 17.25
N ASN A 163 10.09 4.23 15.91
CA ASN A 163 10.13 5.42 15.05
C ASN A 163 8.76 5.69 14.41
N TRP A 164 8.65 6.55 13.38
CA TRP A 164 7.43 6.76 12.59
C TRP A 164 7.08 5.55 11.70
N TRP A 165 8.08 4.73 11.38
CA TRP A 165 7.91 3.55 10.54
C TRP A 165 8.82 2.38 10.92
N GLY A 166 8.46 1.18 10.50
CA GLY A 166 9.39 0.05 10.42
C GLY A 166 10.35 0.19 9.23
N ILE A 167 9.78 0.30 8.02
CA ILE A 167 10.50 0.44 6.75
C ILE A 167 9.83 1.52 5.89
N ASN A 168 10.61 2.48 5.39
CA ASN A 168 10.09 3.54 4.52
C ASN A 168 10.90 3.63 3.23
N LEU A 169 10.24 3.57 2.07
CA LEU A 169 10.83 3.90 0.78
C LEU A 169 10.61 5.38 0.49
N ARG A 170 11.69 6.14 0.28
CA ARG A 170 11.63 7.58 0.02
C ARG A 170 11.24 7.93 -1.41
N PRO A 171 10.74 9.17 -1.65
CA PRO A 171 10.45 9.65 -2.99
C PRO A 171 11.68 9.56 -3.90
N GLY A 172 11.43 9.26 -5.18
CA GLY A 172 12.48 9.11 -6.19
C GLY A 172 13.11 7.72 -6.28
N HIS A 173 12.76 6.79 -5.38
CA HIS A 173 13.28 5.43 -5.36
C HIS A 173 12.20 4.37 -5.68
N LYS A 174 12.62 3.16 -6.06
CA LYS A 174 11.74 2.05 -6.47
C LYS A 174 12.32 0.67 -6.15
N GLY A 175 11.52 -0.37 -6.34
CA GLY A 175 12.00 -1.75 -6.32
C GLY A 175 12.25 -2.33 -4.92
N LEU A 176 11.73 -1.69 -3.86
CA LEU A 176 11.77 -2.25 -2.51
C LEU A 176 11.01 -3.58 -2.47
N ARG A 177 11.65 -4.59 -1.87
CA ARG A 177 11.05 -5.90 -1.59
C ARG A 177 11.21 -6.22 -0.11
N VAL A 178 10.10 -6.49 0.56
CA VAL A 178 10.06 -6.89 1.98
C VAL A 178 9.41 -8.26 2.07
N LEU A 179 10.19 -9.29 2.35
CA LEU A 179 9.78 -10.68 2.16
C LEU A 179 10.03 -11.51 3.41
N HIS A 180 9.11 -12.40 3.77
CA HIS A 180 9.28 -13.34 4.88
C HIS A 180 9.86 -12.66 6.14
N SER A 181 9.27 -11.54 6.55
CA SER A 181 9.83 -10.73 7.64
C SER A 181 8.77 -10.41 8.68
N THR A 182 9.20 -10.33 9.94
CA THR A 182 8.34 -9.89 11.05
C THR A 182 8.56 -8.40 11.26
N ILE A 183 7.50 -7.61 11.27
CA ILE A 183 7.58 -6.14 11.41
C ILE A 183 6.63 -5.76 12.53
N THR A 184 7.17 -5.26 13.63
CA THR A 184 6.37 -4.81 14.76
C THR A 184 6.88 -3.46 15.26
N ALA A 185 6.05 -2.79 16.04
CA ALA A 185 6.44 -1.61 16.80
C ALA A 185 6.44 -1.87 18.30
N VAL A 186 7.01 -0.94 19.07
CA VAL A 186 6.90 -0.88 20.53
C VAL A 186 5.72 0.02 20.90
N PRO A 187 4.63 -0.52 21.47
CA PRO A 187 3.48 0.30 21.87
C PRO A 187 3.90 1.38 22.88
N GLY A 188 3.53 2.63 22.64
CA GLY A 188 3.78 3.73 23.57
C GLY A 188 5.11 4.48 23.37
N GLU A 189 5.97 4.04 22.44
CA GLU A 189 7.32 4.62 22.27
C GLU A 189 7.50 5.42 20.97
N GLY A 190 6.56 5.33 20.03
CA GLY A 190 6.70 6.00 18.75
C GLY A 190 6.63 7.55 18.83
N PRO A 191 7.17 8.26 17.84
CA PRO A 191 7.30 9.72 17.86
C PRO A 191 5.96 10.45 17.75
N ASP A 192 4.89 9.77 17.30
CA ASP A 192 3.55 10.36 17.19
C ASP A 192 2.77 10.23 18.50
N ASN A 193 3.31 10.82 19.57
CA ASN A 193 2.75 10.76 20.93
C ASN A 193 2.63 9.31 21.47
N GLY A 194 3.69 8.51 21.28
CA GLY A 194 3.79 7.11 21.69
C GLY A 194 3.33 6.12 20.62
N GLY A 195 2.91 6.60 19.45
CA GLY A 195 2.47 5.76 18.33
C GLY A 195 3.48 5.65 17.20
N VAL A 196 3.46 4.49 16.53
CA VAL A 196 4.19 4.24 15.28
C VAL A 196 3.18 4.05 14.16
N ASP A 197 3.20 4.95 13.17
CA ASP A 197 2.20 4.98 12.11
C ASP A 197 2.32 3.82 11.14
N TYR A 198 3.50 3.60 10.55
CA TYR A 198 3.61 2.75 9.35
C TYR A 198 4.51 1.54 9.54
N ALA A 199 4.06 0.32 9.23
CA ALA A 199 4.97 -0.83 9.19
C ALA A 199 5.88 -0.74 7.96
N VAL A 200 5.26 -0.60 6.79
CA VAL A 200 5.93 -0.38 5.51
C VAL A 200 5.23 0.77 4.78
N SER A 201 5.98 1.81 4.45
CA SER A 201 5.50 2.97 3.69
C SER A 201 6.20 3.09 2.34
N ASN A 202 5.41 3.35 1.29
CA ASN A 202 5.90 3.65 -0.05
C ASN A 202 5.62 5.11 -0.43
N MET A 203 6.60 5.98 -0.22
CA MET A 203 6.58 7.36 -0.73
C MET A 203 7.19 7.48 -2.14
N GLY A 204 7.62 6.35 -2.72
CA GLY A 204 8.25 6.25 -4.03
C GLY A 204 7.26 6.27 -5.19
N GLY A 205 7.79 6.53 -6.39
CA GLY A 205 7.01 6.53 -7.63
C GLY A 205 6.90 5.15 -8.30
N GLY A 206 7.55 4.12 -7.74
CA GLY A 206 7.52 2.74 -8.25
C GLY A 206 6.65 1.79 -7.43
N SER A 207 6.38 0.61 -8.00
CA SER A 207 5.78 -0.51 -7.26
C SER A 207 6.80 -1.14 -6.30
N ILE A 208 6.32 -1.60 -5.15
CA ILE A 208 7.07 -2.39 -4.16
C ILE A 208 6.43 -3.76 -3.99
N GLU A 209 7.14 -4.70 -3.38
CA GLU A 209 6.64 -6.03 -3.02
C GLU A 209 6.68 -6.20 -1.50
N VAL A 210 5.57 -6.59 -0.88
CA VAL A 210 5.53 -7.02 0.52
C VAL A 210 4.84 -8.38 0.58
N GLY A 211 5.59 -9.41 0.97
CA GLY A 211 5.23 -10.80 0.77
C GLY A 211 5.52 -11.69 1.98
N TRP A 212 4.57 -12.51 2.40
CA TRP A 212 4.75 -13.46 3.51
C TRP A 212 5.20 -12.83 4.83
N CYS A 213 4.88 -11.55 5.05
CA CYS A 213 5.25 -10.83 6.26
C CYS A 213 4.22 -11.00 7.38
N ASP A 214 4.71 -10.97 8.60
CA ASP A 214 3.94 -10.93 9.84
C ASP A 214 4.06 -9.49 10.41
N VAL A 215 2.94 -8.77 10.52
CA VAL A 215 2.93 -7.32 10.76
C VAL A 215 1.97 -6.97 11.89
N SER A 216 2.46 -6.24 12.91
CA SER A 216 1.64 -5.90 14.08
C SER A 216 1.94 -4.55 14.73
N VAL A 217 1.03 -4.06 15.57
CA VAL A 217 1.14 -2.87 16.45
C VAL A 217 0.93 -1.51 15.77
N PHE A 218 1.22 -1.36 14.49
CA PHE A 218 1.12 -0.08 13.78
C PHE A 218 -0.29 0.52 13.73
N GLY A 219 -0.39 1.81 13.42
CA GLY A 219 -1.66 2.46 13.06
C GLY A 219 -2.10 2.11 11.64
N ASP A 220 -1.35 2.61 10.66
CA ASP A 220 -1.51 2.39 9.22
C ASP A 220 -0.43 1.43 8.70
N ALA A 221 -0.58 0.14 8.97
CA ALA A 221 0.49 -0.84 8.78
C ALA A 221 1.12 -0.82 7.37
N LEU A 222 0.34 -1.08 6.32
CA LEU A 222 0.84 -1.09 4.95
C LEU A 222 0.32 0.15 4.20
N SER A 223 1.16 1.18 4.06
CA SER A 223 0.80 2.46 3.43
C SER A 223 1.42 2.65 2.04
N MET A 224 0.61 2.49 0.98
CA MET A 224 1.06 2.66 -0.41
C MET A 224 -0.09 2.80 -1.42
N GLY A 225 0.15 3.55 -2.49
CA GLY A 225 -0.77 3.65 -3.62
C GLY A 225 -0.56 2.58 -4.70
N GLN A 226 0.55 1.84 -4.68
CA GLN A 226 0.90 0.87 -5.73
C GLN A 226 1.93 -0.14 -5.23
N GLY A 227 1.90 -1.35 -5.79
CA GLY A 227 2.73 -2.46 -5.37
C GLY A 227 1.98 -3.79 -5.34
N HIS A 228 2.66 -4.84 -4.90
CA HIS A 228 2.13 -6.18 -4.72
C HIS A 228 2.22 -6.57 -3.24
N LEU A 229 1.08 -6.56 -2.57
CA LEU A 229 0.87 -6.98 -1.20
C LEU A 229 0.26 -8.37 -1.18
N HIS A 230 1.01 -9.38 -0.79
CA HIS A 230 0.51 -10.75 -0.85
C HIS A 230 0.99 -11.68 0.26
N ASP A 231 0.15 -12.67 0.56
CA ASP A 231 0.47 -13.72 1.54
C ASP A 231 0.85 -13.17 2.94
N ASN A 232 0.48 -11.93 3.28
CA ASN A 232 0.83 -11.31 4.56
C ASN A 232 -0.21 -11.59 5.65
N TYR A 233 0.22 -11.52 6.90
CA TYR A 233 -0.62 -11.55 8.08
C TYR A 233 -0.44 -10.22 8.83
N VAL A 234 -1.43 -9.34 8.72
CA VAL A 234 -1.47 -8.05 9.42
C VAL A 234 -2.50 -8.15 10.53
N HIS A 235 -2.06 -7.97 11.78
CA HIS A 235 -2.88 -8.20 12.97
C HIS A 235 -2.46 -7.31 14.13
N ASP A 236 -3.26 -7.29 15.20
CA ASP A 236 -2.94 -6.58 16.44
C ASP A 236 -2.47 -5.13 16.22
N LEU A 237 -3.13 -4.42 15.30
CA LEU A 237 -2.99 -2.96 15.16
C LEU A 237 -3.35 -2.31 16.49
N VAL A 238 -2.55 -1.35 16.95
CA VAL A 238 -2.75 -0.70 18.25
C VAL A 238 -3.14 0.76 18.02
N PRO A 239 -4.34 1.18 18.44
CA PRO A 239 -4.72 2.58 18.33
C PRO A 239 -3.95 3.43 19.35
N PHE A 240 -3.66 4.66 18.96
CA PHE A 240 -3.06 5.67 19.83
C PHE A 240 -3.64 7.06 19.51
N VAL A 241 -3.45 8.00 20.43
CA VAL A 241 -3.79 9.40 20.20
C VAL A 241 -2.53 10.08 19.66
N ASN A 242 -2.59 10.61 18.44
CA ASN A 242 -1.45 11.24 17.77
C ASN A 242 -1.06 12.57 18.42
N LEU A 243 0.03 13.20 17.94
CA LEU A 243 0.48 14.53 18.37
C LEU A 243 -0.56 15.63 18.18
N GLY A 244 -1.51 15.43 17.25
CA GLY A 244 -2.66 16.31 17.04
C GLY A 244 -3.72 16.24 18.14
N GLY A 245 -3.63 15.26 19.05
CA GLY A 245 -4.62 15.03 20.10
C GLY A 245 -5.85 14.25 19.61
N GLU A 246 -5.79 13.67 18.41
CA GLU A 246 -6.86 12.88 17.80
C GLU A 246 -6.49 11.40 17.79
N TRP A 247 -7.50 10.52 17.75
CA TRP A 247 -7.21 9.10 17.54
C TRP A 247 -6.65 8.91 16.13
N GLN A 248 -5.47 8.30 16.05
CA GLN A 248 -4.85 7.97 14.77
C GLN A 248 -5.73 7.00 13.99
N HIS A 249 -5.79 7.20 12.67
CA HIS A 249 -6.43 6.26 11.77
C HIS A 249 -5.73 4.90 11.86
N THR A 250 -6.51 3.84 11.94
CA THR A 250 -5.98 2.47 11.89
C THR A 250 -6.42 1.76 10.64
N ASN A 251 -5.46 1.22 9.90
CA ASN A 251 -5.68 0.45 8.68
C ASN A 251 -4.64 -0.67 8.54
N ALA A 252 -5.07 -1.87 8.15
CA ALA A 252 -4.11 -2.92 7.81
C ALA A 252 -3.41 -2.61 6.47
N VAL A 253 -4.17 -2.05 5.52
CA VAL A 253 -3.65 -1.47 4.27
C VAL A 253 -4.32 -0.11 4.04
N ILE A 254 -3.55 0.91 3.68
CA ILE A 254 -4.07 2.23 3.30
C ILE A 254 -3.47 2.71 1.96
N SER A 255 -4.33 3.32 1.14
CA SER A 255 -3.98 4.14 -0.01
C SER A 255 -4.80 5.42 0.02
N GLY A 256 -4.15 6.58 -0.10
CA GLY A 256 -4.81 7.88 -0.23
C GLY A 256 -5.25 8.23 -1.66
N GLY A 257 -5.03 7.34 -2.63
CA GLY A 257 -5.36 7.57 -4.04
C GLY A 257 -4.40 8.51 -4.76
N GLY A 258 -4.70 8.85 -6.02
CA GLY A 258 -3.86 9.70 -6.88
C GLY A 258 -2.67 8.97 -7.54
N ASN A 259 -2.39 7.72 -7.16
CA ASN A 259 -1.40 6.87 -7.81
C ASN A 259 -1.71 6.61 -9.29
N THR A 260 -0.69 6.23 -10.06
CA THR A 260 -0.82 5.85 -11.48
C THR A 260 -0.49 4.38 -11.74
N GLY A 261 0.30 3.74 -10.87
CA GLY A 261 0.54 2.30 -10.92
C GLY A 261 -0.63 1.48 -10.38
N HIS A 262 -0.42 0.17 -10.33
CA HIS A 262 -1.39 -0.82 -9.87
C HIS A 262 -1.08 -1.24 -8.43
N LEU A 263 -2.07 -1.18 -7.55
CA LEU A 263 -2.00 -1.80 -6.23
C LEU A 263 -2.70 -3.16 -6.25
N VAL A 264 -1.97 -4.23 -5.98
CA VAL A 264 -2.50 -5.58 -5.87
C VAL A 264 -2.43 -6.00 -4.40
N ILE A 265 -3.58 -6.28 -3.80
CA ILE A 265 -3.77 -6.77 -2.43
C ILE A 265 -4.35 -8.17 -2.55
N ARG A 266 -3.52 -9.20 -2.40
CA ARG A 266 -3.90 -10.57 -2.74
C ARG A 266 -3.54 -11.61 -1.69
N HIS A 267 -4.49 -12.46 -1.29
CA HIS A 267 -4.19 -13.60 -0.41
C HIS A 267 -3.57 -13.22 0.93
N ASN A 268 -3.97 -12.09 1.49
CA ASN A 268 -3.55 -11.66 2.83
C ASN A 268 -4.61 -12.01 3.87
N THR A 269 -4.20 -12.02 5.13
CA THR A 269 -5.08 -11.91 6.30
C THR A 269 -4.88 -10.52 6.89
N LEU A 270 -5.92 -9.69 6.86
CA LEU A 270 -5.88 -8.27 7.18
C LEU A 270 -6.90 -7.99 8.30
N LEU A 271 -6.38 -7.79 9.51
CA LEU A 271 -7.16 -7.71 10.73
C LEU A 271 -7.00 -6.33 11.37
N ASN A 272 -8.10 -5.61 11.54
CA ASN A 272 -8.17 -4.37 12.29
C ASN A 272 -9.04 -4.49 13.55
N PRO A 273 -8.47 -4.87 14.71
CA PRO A 273 -9.23 -5.04 15.94
C PRO A 273 -9.66 -3.72 16.59
N THR A 274 -9.29 -2.57 16.03
CA THR A 274 -9.49 -1.26 16.65
C THR A 274 -10.97 -0.93 16.85
N GLY A 275 -11.29 -0.41 18.04
CA GLY A 275 -12.65 -0.02 18.38
C GLY A 275 -13.11 1.27 17.68
N LEU A 276 -14.41 1.36 17.39
CA LEU A 276 -15.05 2.52 16.72
C LEU A 276 -14.85 3.88 17.40
N LYS A 277 -14.47 3.89 18.68
CA LYS A 277 -14.19 5.11 19.45
C LYS A 277 -12.70 5.42 19.56
N GLN A 278 -11.85 4.68 18.85
CA GLN A 278 -10.39 4.70 18.98
C GLN A 278 -9.69 4.75 17.61
N GLY A 279 -10.26 5.45 16.62
CA GLY A 279 -9.61 5.65 15.32
C GLY A 279 -9.76 4.50 14.32
N ALA A 280 -10.65 3.54 14.57
CA ALA A 280 -10.99 2.50 13.61
C ALA A 280 -11.39 3.10 12.26
N SER A 281 -10.65 2.76 11.21
CA SER A 281 -10.93 3.20 9.83
C SER A 281 -11.27 2.01 8.96
N GLY A 282 -10.33 1.49 8.17
CA GLY A 282 -10.52 0.30 7.33
C GLY A 282 -9.74 -0.90 7.86
N SER A 283 -10.09 -2.12 7.45
CA SER A 283 -9.02 -3.13 7.29
C SER A 283 -8.24 -2.82 6.01
N ILE A 284 -8.97 -2.51 4.92
CA ILE A 284 -8.41 -1.93 3.70
C ILE A 284 -9.05 -0.55 3.49
N GLY A 285 -8.24 0.50 3.58
CA GLY A 285 -8.63 1.88 3.31
C GLY A 285 -8.20 2.33 1.91
N LEU A 286 -9.11 2.32 0.94
CA LEU A 286 -8.90 3.02 -0.33
C LEU A 286 -9.62 4.37 -0.24
N PHE A 287 -8.88 5.40 0.13
CA PHE A 287 -9.39 6.75 0.32
C PHE A 287 -9.00 7.64 -0.87
N ALA A 288 -9.81 8.67 -1.13
CA ALA A 288 -9.56 9.63 -2.20
C ALA A 288 -8.94 10.94 -1.66
N ASP A 289 -8.11 10.84 -0.63
CA ASP A 289 -7.59 11.98 0.14
C ASP A 289 -6.58 12.81 -0.66
N THR A 290 -5.74 12.15 -1.46
CA THR A 290 -4.70 12.78 -2.27
C THR A 290 -5.00 12.74 -3.77
N GLY A 291 -6.10 12.08 -4.16
CA GLY A 291 -6.59 12.03 -5.53
C GLY A 291 -7.49 10.82 -5.78
N VAL A 292 -7.98 10.69 -7.01
CA VAL A 292 -8.87 9.59 -7.39
C VAL A 292 -8.17 8.23 -7.22
N VAL A 293 -8.87 7.27 -6.61
CA VAL A 293 -8.42 5.89 -6.50
C VAL A 293 -8.62 5.17 -7.83
N ARG A 294 -7.58 4.51 -8.34
CA ARG A 294 -7.66 3.72 -9.57
C ARG A 294 -6.68 2.55 -9.57
N ASN A 295 -6.97 1.57 -10.42
CA ASN A 295 -6.09 0.42 -10.68
C ASN A 295 -5.75 -0.32 -9.39
N VAL A 296 -6.77 -0.89 -8.73
CA VAL A 296 -6.59 -1.66 -7.50
C VAL A 296 -7.23 -3.03 -7.64
N THR A 297 -6.50 -4.08 -7.29
CA THR A 297 -7.05 -5.44 -7.19
C THR A 297 -7.03 -5.86 -5.72
N VAL A 298 -8.19 -6.15 -5.16
CA VAL A 298 -8.40 -6.74 -3.84
C VAL A 298 -8.93 -8.16 -4.05
N ASP A 299 -8.03 -9.14 -4.10
CA ASP A 299 -8.37 -10.51 -4.48
C ASP A 299 -8.07 -11.54 -3.39
N ARG A 300 -9.05 -12.41 -3.09
CA ARG A 300 -8.87 -13.56 -2.20
C ARG A 300 -8.18 -13.19 -0.89
N ASN A 301 -8.61 -12.15 -0.18
CA ASN A 301 -8.11 -11.82 1.16
C ASN A 301 -9.10 -12.27 2.24
N TRP A 302 -8.57 -12.53 3.45
CA TRP A 302 -9.35 -12.61 4.68
C TRP A 302 -9.32 -11.25 5.35
N ILE A 303 -10.49 -10.62 5.52
CA ILE A 303 -10.60 -9.23 5.95
C ILE A 303 -11.51 -9.16 7.18
N ALA A 304 -11.08 -8.53 8.26
CA ALA A 304 -11.90 -8.39 9.46
C ALA A 304 -11.58 -7.11 10.24
N GLY A 305 -12.61 -6.36 10.63
CA GLY A 305 -12.48 -5.23 11.53
C GLY A 305 -12.38 -3.86 10.84
N GLY A 306 -12.11 -2.83 11.64
CA GLY A 306 -12.23 -1.42 11.26
C GLY A 306 -13.66 -0.88 11.37
N ALA A 307 -13.84 0.41 11.09
CA ALA A 307 -15.16 1.02 10.94
C ALA A 307 -15.91 0.40 9.76
N TYR A 308 -15.23 0.20 8.64
CA TYR A 308 -15.65 -0.69 7.56
C TYR A 308 -14.52 -1.67 7.26
N ALA A 309 -14.85 -2.87 6.77
CA ALA A 309 -13.79 -3.80 6.38
C ALA A 309 -13.03 -3.30 5.13
N LEU A 310 -13.74 -2.65 4.20
CA LEU A 310 -13.19 -2.09 2.97
C LEU A 310 -13.78 -0.70 2.67
N TYR A 311 -12.93 0.28 2.40
CA TYR A 311 -13.34 1.51 1.69
C TYR A 311 -13.08 1.33 0.19
N GLY A 312 -14.07 1.61 -0.64
CA GLY A 312 -14.10 1.27 -2.07
C GLY A 312 -13.54 2.33 -3.03
N GLY A 313 -12.93 3.41 -2.52
CA GLY A 313 -12.32 4.46 -3.33
C GLY A 313 -13.20 5.68 -3.63
N ALA A 314 -14.48 5.67 -3.25
CA ALA A 314 -15.45 6.75 -3.43
C ALA A 314 -15.74 7.13 -4.90
N GLU A 315 -16.46 8.24 -5.10
CA GLU A 315 -16.84 8.73 -6.41
C GLU A 315 -15.61 8.93 -7.31
N GLY A 316 -15.74 8.55 -8.59
CA GLY A 316 -14.67 8.65 -9.57
C GLY A 316 -13.70 7.46 -9.56
N ALA A 317 -13.77 6.55 -8.58
CA ALA A 317 -12.92 5.37 -8.55
C ALA A 317 -13.15 4.48 -9.79
N THR A 318 -12.06 4.02 -10.41
CA THR A 318 -12.10 3.20 -11.65
C THR A 318 -11.10 2.04 -11.61
N HIS A 319 -11.38 0.96 -12.33
CA HIS A 319 -10.55 -0.25 -12.37
C HIS A 319 -10.25 -0.80 -10.95
N ILE A 320 -11.26 -0.80 -10.09
CA ILE A 320 -11.21 -1.42 -8.76
C ILE A 320 -11.84 -2.81 -8.84
N GLU A 321 -11.03 -3.84 -8.68
CA GLU A 321 -11.47 -5.23 -8.74
C GLU A 321 -11.49 -5.81 -7.32
N VAL A 322 -12.67 -6.09 -6.78
CA VAL A 322 -12.85 -6.72 -5.47
C VAL A 322 -13.42 -8.12 -5.69
N THR A 323 -12.57 -9.14 -5.60
CA THR A 323 -12.93 -10.51 -6.00
C THR A 323 -12.57 -11.57 -4.96
N ASP A 324 -13.45 -12.54 -4.80
CA ASP A 324 -13.18 -13.79 -4.08
C ASP A 324 -12.71 -13.62 -2.61
N ASN A 325 -12.98 -12.46 -1.98
CA ASN A 325 -12.60 -12.18 -0.60
C ASN A 325 -13.53 -12.83 0.42
N VAL A 326 -12.99 -13.07 1.63
CA VAL A 326 -13.73 -13.53 2.81
C VAL A 326 -13.75 -12.42 3.86
N PHE A 327 -14.96 -11.94 4.16
CA PHE A 327 -15.22 -10.92 5.17
C PHE A 327 -15.62 -11.59 6.49
N SER A 328 -14.74 -11.52 7.49
CA SER A 328 -14.87 -12.29 8.72
C SER A 328 -15.61 -11.53 9.81
N THR A 329 -16.47 -12.23 10.53
CA THR A 329 -17.21 -11.66 11.67
C THR A 329 -16.41 -11.66 12.97
N GLN A 330 -15.09 -11.87 12.91
CA GLN A 330 -14.21 -12.02 14.05
C GLN A 330 -14.28 -10.86 15.06
N TYR A 331 -14.39 -9.62 14.56
CA TYR A 331 -14.47 -8.42 15.42
C TYR A 331 -15.86 -7.78 15.42
N HIS A 332 -16.57 -7.83 14.29
CA HIS A 332 -17.89 -7.23 14.14
C HIS A 332 -18.82 -8.14 13.34
N PRO A 333 -20.14 -8.19 13.63
CA PRO A 333 -21.09 -9.02 12.89
C PRO A 333 -21.15 -8.73 11.38
N ALA A 334 -20.82 -7.51 10.97
CA ALA A 334 -20.79 -7.06 9.58
C ALA A 334 -19.36 -6.93 9.02
N SER A 335 -18.39 -7.66 9.59
CA SER A 335 -16.95 -7.57 9.30
C SER A 335 -16.32 -6.25 9.76
N GLY A 336 -16.88 -5.09 9.41
CA GLY A 336 -16.58 -3.80 10.05
C GLY A 336 -17.68 -3.39 11.03
N GLY A 337 -17.40 -2.39 11.85
CA GLY A 337 -18.36 -1.93 12.87
C GLY A 337 -19.61 -1.24 12.31
N TYR A 338 -19.50 -0.60 11.14
CA TYR A 338 -20.63 0.00 10.40
C TYR A 338 -21.04 -0.81 9.17
N GLY A 339 -20.18 -1.68 8.66
CA GLY A 339 -20.50 -2.53 7.53
C GLY A 339 -19.30 -3.19 6.88
N VAL A 340 -19.56 -3.98 5.85
CA VAL A 340 -18.50 -4.67 5.09
C VAL A 340 -17.74 -3.68 4.21
N VAL A 341 -18.47 -2.87 3.46
CA VAL A 341 -17.89 -1.93 2.48
C VAL A 341 -18.58 -0.58 2.57
N ALA A 342 -17.80 0.49 2.38
CA ALA A 342 -18.30 1.85 2.21
C ALA A 342 -17.71 2.47 0.93
N HIS A 343 -18.39 3.49 0.41
CA HIS A 343 -17.89 4.31 -0.71
C HIS A 343 -17.52 3.49 -1.95
N TRP A 344 -18.34 2.49 -2.28
CA TRP A 344 -18.17 1.72 -3.52
C TRP A 344 -18.78 2.46 -4.70
N ASN A 345 -17.96 2.75 -5.73
CA ASN A 345 -18.44 3.34 -6.98
C ASN A 345 -18.90 2.25 -7.95
N ALA A 346 -20.18 1.89 -7.89
CA ALA A 346 -20.75 0.83 -8.73
C ALA A 346 -20.72 1.14 -10.23
N ASP A 347 -20.77 2.43 -10.60
CA ASP A 347 -20.78 2.89 -12.00
C ASP A 347 -19.36 3.21 -12.53
N GLY A 348 -18.33 3.02 -11.69
CA GLY A 348 -16.95 3.26 -12.07
C GLY A 348 -16.51 2.33 -13.20
N ALA A 349 -15.95 2.92 -14.26
CA ALA A 349 -15.44 2.15 -15.39
C ALA A 349 -14.41 1.10 -14.94
N GLY A 350 -14.64 -0.16 -15.31
CA GLY A 350 -13.77 -1.27 -14.94
C GLY A 350 -13.87 -1.72 -13.48
N ASN A 351 -14.76 -1.14 -12.67
CA ASN A 351 -14.98 -1.63 -11.32
C ASN A 351 -15.71 -2.97 -11.36
N VAL A 352 -15.23 -3.93 -10.58
CA VAL A 352 -15.76 -5.29 -10.54
C VAL A 352 -15.91 -5.70 -9.08
N TRP A 353 -17.11 -6.18 -8.74
CA TRP A 353 -17.37 -6.85 -7.47
C TRP A 353 -17.89 -8.25 -7.74
N ARG A 354 -17.18 -9.29 -7.31
CA ARG A 354 -17.58 -10.67 -7.61
C ARG A 354 -17.12 -11.67 -6.56
N ASN A 355 -17.97 -12.67 -6.26
CA ASN A 355 -17.65 -13.82 -5.41
C ASN A 355 -17.15 -13.50 -4.00
N ASN A 356 -17.41 -12.29 -3.50
CA ASN A 356 -17.12 -11.93 -2.12
C ASN A 356 -18.16 -12.53 -1.19
N ARG A 357 -17.72 -13.05 -0.05
CA ARG A 357 -18.61 -13.68 0.93
C ARG A 357 -18.19 -13.36 2.36
N MET A 358 -19.14 -13.46 3.28
CA MET A 358 -18.89 -13.51 4.70
C MET A 358 -18.19 -14.83 5.07
N SER A 359 -17.50 -14.86 6.20
CA SER A 359 -16.87 -16.08 6.74
C SER A 359 -17.85 -17.24 6.93
N ASP A 360 -19.14 -17.01 7.14
CA ASP A 360 -20.17 -18.06 7.20
C ASP A 360 -20.66 -18.55 5.82
N GLY A 361 -20.13 -17.99 4.74
CA GLY A 361 -20.47 -18.35 3.35
C GLY A 361 -21.53 -17.46 2.70
N ARG A 362 -22.20 -16.56 3.45
CA ARG A 362 -23.20 -15.65 2.85
C ARG A 362 -22.56 -14.73 1.82
N PRO A 363 -23.13 -14.56 0.62
CA PRO A 363 -22.63 -13.58 -0.35
C PRO A 363 -22.62 -12.16 0.23
N VAL A 364 -21.62 -11.37 -0.17
CA VAL A 364 -21.57 -9.93 0.11
C VAL A 364 -21.83 -9.18 -1.19
N HIS A 365 -22.76 -8.25 -1.13
CA HIS A 365 -23.01 -7.27 -2.19
C HIS A 365 -22.64 -5.88 -1.65
N PRO A 366 -21.99 -5.04 -2.46
CA PRO A 366 -21.68 -3.69 -2.03
C PRO A 366 -22.97 -2.87 -2.04
N GLU A 367 -23.18 -2.08 -1.00
CA GLU A 367 -24.21 -1.04 -1.06
C GLU A 367 -23.73 0.05 -2.02
N PRO A 368 -24.61 0.60 -2.89
CA PRO A 368 -24.26 1.75 -3.72
C PRO A 368 -23.80 2.91 -2.82
N ALA A 369 -22.82 3.70 -3.27
CA ALA A 369 -22.52 4.97 -2.63
C ALA A 369 -23.78 5.84 -2.60
N ALA A 370 -24.18 6.29 -1.40
CA ALA A 370 -25.29 7.23 -1.21
C ALA A 370 -24.85 8.67 -1.52
#